data_AF-A0A7X3WGT7-F1
#
_entry.id   AF-A0A7X3WGT7-F1
#
_cell.length_a   1.000
_cell.length_b   1.000
_cell.length_c   1.000
_cell.angle_alpha   90.00
_cell.angle_beta   90.00
_cell.angle_gamma   90.00
#
_symmetry.space_group_name_H-M   'P 1'
#
loop_
_entity.id
_entity.type
_entity.pdbx_description
1 polymer ?
#
loop_
_entity_poly.entity_id
_entity_poly.type
_entity_poly.pdbx_seq_one_letter_code
_entity_poly.pdbx_strand_id
1 'polypeptide(L)' 'MKQNKFPPGWDEDRVQSIIIHYEQQTEDEAVAEDEAAFQDDSSTLMAIPTELVPVVLELIDKHIAASVVANSE' A
#
# COMPACT_ATOMS: atom_id res chain seq x y z
N MET A 1 -17.65 16.48 -20.70
CA MET A 1 -16.52 16.48 -19.74
C MET A 1 -15.51 15.44 -20.21
N LYS A 2 -14.24 15.82 -20.42
CA LYS A 2 -13.20 14.81 -20.64
C LYS A 2 -13.07 14.03 -19.34
N GLN A 3 -13.27 12.72 -19.38
CA GLN A 3 -12.98 11.89 -18.21
C GLN A 3 -11.50 12.07 -17.88
N ASN A 4 -11.21 12.40 -16.62
CA ASN A 4 -9.84 12.35 -16.15
C ASN A 4 -9.37 10.91 -16.31
N LYS A 5 -8.24 10.70 -17.00
CA LYS A 5 -7.70 9.35 -17.25
C LYS A 5 -7.14 8.73 -15.97
N PHE A 6 -6.93 9.54 -14.94
CA PHE A 6 -6.26 9.14 -13.73
C PHE A 6 -7.23 8.97 -12.55
N PRO A 7 -6.91 8.08 -11.60
CA PRO A 7 -7.65 7.96 -10.35
C PRO A 7 -7.69 9.28 -9.55
N PRO A 8 -8.63 9.44 -8.60
CA PRO A 8 -8.62 10.57 -7.69
C PRO A 8 -7.28 10.71 -6.96
N GLY A 9 -6.71 11.93 -6.96
CA GLY A 9 -5.39 12.20 -6.34
C GLY A 9 -4.17 11.85 -7.20
N TRP A 10 -4.40 11.50 -8.47
CA TRP A 10 -3.34 11.27 -9.46
C TRP A 10 -3.42 12.31 -10.57
N ASP A 11 -2.28 12.94 -10.85
CA ASP A 11 -2.06 13.82 -11.99
C ASP A 11 -1.00 13.23 -12.92
N GLU A 12 -0.80 13.89 -14.06
CA GLU A 12 0.14 13.44 -15.09
C GLU A 12 1.59 13.43 -14.57
N ASP A 13 1.97 14.43 -13.77
CA ASP A 13 3.31 14.55 -13.21
C ASP A 13 3.64 13.38 -12.26
N ARG A 14 2.71 13.02 -11.38
CA ARG A 14 2.85 11.87 -10.48
C ARG A 14 2.94 10.55 -11.25
N VAL A 15 2.14 10.40 -12.30
CA VAL A 15 2.19 9.19 -13.14
C VAL A 15 3.54 9.10 -13.85
N GLN A 16 4.01 10.22 -14.42
CA GLN A 16 5.28 10.26 -15.13
C GLN A 16 6.47 9.99 -14.20
N SER A 17 6.45 10.52 -12.97
CA SER A 17 7.52 10.26 -11.99
C SER A 17 7.61 8.79 -11.60
N ILE A 18 6.46 8.13 -11.45
CA ILE A 18 6.41 6.70 -11.11
C ILE A 18 6.92 5.85 -12.28
N ILE A 19 6.53 6.18 -13.52
CA ILE A 19 7.03 5.48 -14.71
C ILE A 19 8.55 5.57 -14.79
N ILE A 20 9.11 6.78 -14.67
CA ILE A 20 10.57 6.98 -14.75
C ILE A 20 11.29 6.20 -13.65
N HIS A 21 10.73 6.19 -12.43
CA HIS A 21 11.32 5.46 -11.30
C HIS A 21 11.41 3.96 -11.57
N TYR A 22 10.33 3.32 -12.02
CA TYR A 22 10.34 1.90 -12.31
C TYR A 22 11.08 1.53 -13.60
N GLU A 23 11.14 2.43 -14.60
CA GLU A 23 11.95 2.21 -15.82
C GLU A 23 13.46 2.26 -15.55
N GLN A 24 13.88 3.03 -14.54
CA GLN A 24 15.30 3.20 -14.18
C GLN A 24 15.74 2.30 -13.02
N GLN A 25 14.79 1.62 -12.37
CA GLN A 25 15.06 0.72 -11.27
C GLN A 25 15.96 -0.44 -11.71
N THR A 26 17.02 -0.66 -10.97
CA THR A 26 17.92 -1.81 -11.16
C THR A 26 17.34 -3.07 -10.53
N GLU A 27 17.78 -4.24 -10.97
CA GLU A 27 17.35 -5.52 -10.36
C GLU A 27 17.65 -5.56 -8.85
N ASP A 28 18.81 -5.05 -8.43
CA ASP A 28 19.20 -4.99 -7.01
C ASP A 28 18.28 -4.05 -6.21
N GLU A 29 17.84 -2.93 -6.78
CA GLU A 29 16.89 -2.00 -6.14
C GLU A 29 15.48 -2.60 -6.04
N ALA A 30 15.03 -3.33 -7.06
CA ALA A 30 13.75 -4.04 -7.02
C ALA A 30 13.75 -5.12 -5.91
N VAL A 31 14.85 -5.88 -5.79
CA VAL A 31 15.03 -6.86 -4.71
C VAL A 31 15.07 -6.17 -3.34
N ALA A 32 15.76 -5.04 -3.23
CA ALA A 32 15.82 -4.29 -1.98
C ALA A 32 14.45 -3.71 -1.57
N GLU A 33 13.62 -3.25 -2.51
CA GLU A 33 12.23 -2.85 -2.24
C GLU A 33 11.39 -4.02 -1.72
N ASP A 34 11.49 -5.17 -2.37
CA ASP A 34 10.81 -6.38 -1.94
C ASP A 34 11.25 -6.77 -0.52
N GLU A 35 12.56 -6.77 -0.23
CA GLU A 35 13.11 -7.08 1.10
C GLU A 35 12.74 -6.04 2.18
N ALA A 36 12.70 -4.76 1.83
CA ALA A 36 12.34 -3.68 2.76
C ALA A 36 10.88 -3.79 3.22
N ALA A 37 9.97 -4.27 2.36
CA ALA A 37 8.59 -4.56 2.76
C ALA A 37 8.49 -5.62 3.87
N PHE A 38 9.51 -6.50 4.01
CA PHE A 38 9.61 -7.47 5.11
C PHE A 38 10.32 -6.93 6.36
N GLN A 39 10.97 -5.76 6.28
CA GLN A 39 11.70 -5.13 7.39
C GLN A 39 10.88 -4.08 8.14
N ASP A 40 9.64 -3.83 7.72
CA ASP A 40 8.73 -2.94 8.43
C ASP A 40 8.21 -3.61 9.72
N ASP A 41 8.74 -3.19 10.87
CA ASP A 41 8.31 -3.65 12.20
C ASP A 41 6.84 -3.29 12.54
N SER A 42 6.19 -2.43 11.74
CA SER A 42 4.79 -2.05 11.93
C SER A 42 3.81 -3.16 11.51
N SER A 43 4.26 -4.11 10.69
CA SER A 43 3.42 -5.13 10.08
C SER A 43 4.05 -6.52 10.25
N THR A 44 3.21 -7.54 10.46
CA THR A 44 3.65 -8.93 10.59
C THR A 44 3.03 -9.77 9.49
N LEU A 45 3.86 -10.60 8.82
CA LEU A 45 3.38 -11.57 7.85
C LEU A 45 3.01 -12.89 8.53
N MET A 46 1.81 -13.37 8.25
CA MET A 46 1.33 -14.66 8.74
C MET A 46 0.51 -15.38 7.68
N ALA A 47 0.60 -16.72 7.64
CA ALA A 47 -0.27 -17.52 6.81
C ALA A 47 -1.69 -17.52 7.39
N ILE A 48 -2.69 -17.30 6.53
CA ILE A 48 -4.10 -17.29 6.91
C ILE A 48 -4.85 -18.21 5.95
N PRO A 49 -5.64 -19.18 6.43
CA PRO A 49 -6.54 -19.95 5.58
C PRO A 49 -7.48 -19.02 4.80
N THR A 50 -7.65 -19.27 3.50
CA THR A 50 -8.38 -18.37 2.60
C THR A 50 -9.79 -18.03 3.09
N GLU A 51 -10.47 -18.99 3.72
CA GLU A 51 -11.81 -18.83 4.29
C GLU A 51 -11.87 -17.83 5.45
N LEU A 52 -10.73 -17.53 6.10
CA LEU A 52 -10.64 -16.59 7.23
C LEU A 52 -10.20 -15.18 6.80
N VAL A 53 -9.76 -14.99 5.56
CA VAL A 53 -9.30 -13.68 5.06
C VAL A 53 -10.35 -12.58 5.26
N PRO A 54 -11.65 -12.78 4.95
CA PRO A 54 -12.65 -11.73 5.15
C PRO A 54 -12.80 -11.30 6.62
N VAL A 55 -12.69 -12.25 7.56
CA VAL A 55 -12.82 -11.98 9.00
C VAL A 55 -11.64 -11.16 9.51
N VAL A 56 -10.43 -11.49 9.04
CA VAL A 56 -9.21 -10.75 9.41
C VAL A 56 -9.24 -9.33 8.86
N LEU A 57 -9.71 -9.14 7.62
CA LEU A 57 -9.88 -7.82 7.04
C LEU A 57 -10.84 -6.95 7.86
N GLU A 58 -12.00 -7.50 8.28
CA GLU A 58 -12.94 -6.77 9.12
C GLU A 58 -12.33 -6.35 10.47
N LEU A 59 -11.48 -7.19 11.07
CA LEU A 59 -10.77 -6.88 12.30
C LEU A 59 -9.75 -5.74 12.12
N ILE A 60 -9.02 -5.75 11.00
CA ILE A 60 -8.07 -4.69 10.65
C ILE A 60 -8.82 -3.36 10.47
N ASP A 61 -9.91 -3.36 9.71
CA ASP A 61 -10.72 -2.14 9.47
C ASP A 61 -11.23 -1.54 10.79
N LYS A 62 -11.72 -2.39 11.70
CA LYS A 62 -12.15 -1.95 13.04
C LYS A 62 -11.02 -1.36 13.85
N HIS A 63 -9.82 -1.96 13.80
CA HIS A 63 -8.66 -1.46 14.51
C HIS A 63 -8.20 -0.09 13.98
N ILE A 64 -8.14 0.07 12.66
CA ILE A 64 -7.78 1.34 12.02
C ILE A 64 -8.81 2.42 12.33
N ALA A 65 -10.11 2.10 12.27
CA ALA A 65 -11.15 3.04 12.64
C ALA A 65 -11.02 3.50 14.10
N ALA A 66 -10.72 2.58 15.01
CA ALA A 66 -10.50 2.91 16.43
C ALA A 66 -9.24 3.75 16.66
N SER A 67 -8.14 3.47 15.95
CA SER A 67 -6.89 4.23 16.11
C SER A 67 -6.96 5.64 15.52
N VAL A 68 -7.69 5.82 14.41
CA VAL A 68 -7.96 7.16 13.83
C VAL A 68 -8.78 8.03 14.78
N VAL A 69 -9.76 7.45 15.47
CA VAL A 69 -10.57 8.17 16.46
C VAL A 69 -9.72 8.57 17.68
N ALA A 70 -8.83 7.69 18.16
CA ALA A 70 -7.97 7.96 19.31
C ALA A 70 -6.89 9.02 19.07
N ASN A 71 -6.42 9.20 17.82
CA ASN A 71 -5.40 10.20 17.47
C ASN A 71 -5.99 11.56 17.05
N SER A 72 -7.31 11.72 17.12
CA SER A 72 -8.04 12.95 16.75
C SER A 72 -8.53 13.77 17.96
N GLU A 73 -8.21 13.33 19.19
CA GLU A 73 -8.48 14.00 20.48
C GLU A 73 -7.20 14.58 21.09
#